data_AF-C5D0Q5-F1
#
_entry.id   AF-C5D0Q5-F1
#
_cell.length_a   1.000
_cell.length_b   1.000
_cell.length_c   1.000
_cell.angle_alpha   90.00
_cell.angle_beta   90.00
_cell.angle_gamma   90.00
#
_symmetry.space_group_name_H-M   'P 1'
#
loop_
_entity.id
_entity.type
_entity.pdbx_description
1 polymer ?
#
loop_
_entity_poly.entity_id
_entity_poly.type
_entity_poly.pdbx_seq_one_letter_code
_entity_poly.pdbx_strand_id
1 'polypeptide(L)' 'MSKQIIHSATITLKLPLNTSAEEQAAALQAAGIPIDAIGNAASGFLFVRRTRDWKNPTKIFRWFATDIGLVAL' A
#
# COMPACT_ATOMS: atom_id res chain seq x y z
N MET A 1 -8.07 -12.40 -27.82
CA MET A 1 -8.33 -11.36 -26.82
C MET A 1 -7.18 -11.30 -25.84
N SER A 2 -6.41 -10.22 -25.80
CA SER A 2 -5.35 -10.03 -24.81
C SER A 2 -5.97 -9.59 -23.48
N LYS A 3 -5.93 -10.46 -22.46
CA LYS A 3 -6.36 -10.13 -21.11
C LYS A 3 -5.39 -9.06 -20.57
N GLN A 4 -5.82 -7.81 -20.48
CA GLN A 4 -5.00 -6.75 -19.90
C GLN A 4 -4.91 -7.01 -18.40
N ILE A 5 -3.76 -7.49 -17.93
CA ILE A 5 -3.50 -7.66 -16.50
C ILE A 5 -3.34 -6.26 -15.91
N ILE A 6 -4.42 -5.74 -15.34
CA ILE A 6 -4.35 -4.51 -14.57
C ILE A 6 -3.78 -4.89 -13.21
N HIS A 7 -2.49 -4.62 -13.00
CA HIS A 7 -1.89 -4.63 -11.66
C HIS A 7 -2.41 -3.41 -10.89
N SER A 8 -3.69 -3.43 -10.52
CA SER A 8 -4.24 -2.48 -9.55
C SER A 8 -3.74 -2.87 -8.17
N ALA A 9 -3.48 -1.86 -7.33
CA ALA A 9 -3.15 -2.12 -5.94
C ALA A 9 -4.40 -2.67 -5.27
N THR A 10 -4.25 -3.75 -4.51
CA THR A 10 -5.34 -4.33 -3.70
C THR A 10 -5.79 -3.33 -2.65
N ILE A 11 -4.85 -2.61 -2.03
CA ILE A 11 -5.13 -1.55 -1.06
C ILE A 11 -4.29 -0.32 -1.42
N THR A 12 -4.91 0.86 -1.37
CA THR A 12 -4.20 2.15 -1.42
C THR A 12 -4.51 2.94 -0.17
N LEU A 13 -3.47 3.28 0.60
CA LEU A 13 -3.57 4.08 1.82
C LEU A 13 -2.77 5.38 1.67
N LYS A 14 -3.35 6.50 2.08
CA LYS A 14 -2.71 7.82 2.06
C LYS A 14 -2.59 8.33 3.49
N LEU A 15 -1.37 8.68 3.89
CA LEU A 15 -1.06 9.24 5.21
C LEU A 15 -0.35 10.59 5.07
N PRO A 16 -0.46 11.50 6.05
CA PRO A 16 0.42 12.66 6.17
C PRO A 16 1.90 12.27 6.13
N LEU A 17 2.76 13.13 5.57
CA LEU A 17 4.19 12.82 5.46
C LEU A 17 4.86 12.67 6.84
N ASN A 18 4.38 13.43 7.83
CA ASN A 18 4.90 13.52 9.19
C ASN A 18 4.32 12.47 10.17
N THR A 19 3.47 11.54 9.71
CA THR A 19 3.02 10.40 10.53
C THR A 19 4.23 9.59 11.02
N SER A 20 4.26 9.28 12.32
CA SER A 20 5.35 8.55 12.96
C SER A 20 5.43 7.10 12.48
N ALA A 21 6.58 6.43 12.62
CA ALA A 21 6.72 5.05 12.16
C ALA A 21 5.68 4.09 12.82
N GLU A 22 5.41 4.28 14.11
CA GLU A 22 4.42 3.49 14.85
C GLU A 22 2.99 3.75 14.36
N GLU A 23 2.62 5.02 14.19
CA GLU A 23 1.31 5.40 13.64
C GLU A 23 1.14 4.88 12.21
N GLN A 24 2.21 4.88 11.41
CA GLN A 24 2.19 4.32 10.06
C GLN A 24 1.95 2.81 10.10
N ALA A 25 2.68 2.08 10.95
CA ALA A 25 2.52 0.64 11.09
C ALA A 25 1.09 0.28 11.55
N ALA A 26 0.57 1.00 12.55
CA ALA A 26 -0.80 0.82 13.03
C ALA A 26 -1.84 1.11 11.93
N ALA A 27 -1.65 2.18 11.14
CA ALA A 27 -2.54 2.51 10.04
C ALA A 27 -2.50 1.47 8.90
N LEU A 28 -1.31 0.92 8.59
CA LEU A 28 -1.17 -0.16 7.60
C LEU A 28 -1.89 -1.43 8.05
N GLN A 29 -1.70 -1.85 9.31
CA GLN A 29 -2.40 -3.00 9.88
C GLN A 29 -3.91 -2.79 9.92
N ALA A 30 -4.38 -1.60 10.35
CA ALA A 30 -5.79 -1.25 10.37
C ALA A 30 -6.41 -1.23 8.96
N ALA A 31 -5.62 -0.91 7.94
CA ALA A 31 -6.05 -1.00 6.53
C ALA A 31 -6.02 -2.43 5.97
N GLY A 32 -5.58 -3.43 6.74
CA GLY A 32 -5.45 -4.82 6.29
C GLY A 32 -4.20 -5.11 5.47
N ILE A 33 -3.19 -4.22 5.49
CA ILE A 33 -1.92 -4.44 4.80
C ILE A 33 -1.02 -5.30 5.70
N PRO A 34 -0.60 -6.50 5.25
CA PRO A 34 0.25 -7.36 6.06
C PRO A 34 1.67 -6.79 6.13
N ILE A 35 2.11 -6.42 7.33
CA ILE A 35 3.45 -5.92 7.60
C ILE A 35 4.16 -6.74 8.68
N ASP A 36 5.49 -6.80 8.62
CA ASP A 36 6.34 -7.44 9.61
C ASP A 36 6.64 -6.53 10.81
N ALA A 37 7.40 -7.03 11.78
CA ALA A 37 7.75 -6.32 13.01
C ALA A 37 8.58 -5.04 12.79
N ILE A 38 9.17 -4.87 11.60
CA ILE A 38 9.99 -3.69 11.24
C ILE A 38 9.30 -2.82 10.18
N GLY A 39 8.04 -3.11 9.85
CA GLY A 39 7.20 -2.30 8.96
C GLY A 39 7.37 -2.58 7.46
N ASN A 40 8.06 -3.65 7.07
CA ASN A 40 8.07 -4.10 5.68
C ASN A 40 6.82 -4.94 5.36
N ALA A 41 6.52 -5.12 4.08
CA ALA A 41 5.45 -6.05 3.70
C ALA A 41 5.80 -7.48 4.13
N ALA A 42 4.95 -8.10 4.95
CA ALA A 42 5.11 -9.50 5.33
C ALA A 42 4.73 -10.46 4.18
N SER A 43 3.87 -10.01 3.27
CA SER A 43 3.52 -10.71 2.03
C SER A 43 3.10 -9.73 0.94
N GLY A 44 3.14 -10.18 -0.32
CA GLY A 44 2.88 -9.34 -1.48
C GLY A 44 3.97 -8.29 -1.71
N PHE A 45 3.58 -7.17 -2.33
CA PHE A 45 4.48 -6.05 -2.62
C PHE A 45 3.89 -4.74 -2.10
N LEU A 46 4.67 -3.96 -1.35
CA LEU A 46 4.28 -2.65 -0.84
C LEU A 46 5.10 -1.55 -1.52
N PHE A 47 4.45 -0.80 -2.41
CA PHE A 47 5.02 0.37 -3.04
C PHE A 47 4.72 1.62 -2.23
N VAL A 48 5.75 2.45 -1.98
CA VAL A 48 5.60 3.71 -1.25
C VAL A 48 6.07 4.86 -2.13
N ARG A 49 5.22 5.86 -2.31
CA ARG A 49 5.61 7.14 -2.91
C ARG A 49 5.35 8.30 -1.96
N ARG A 50 6.24 9.29 -1.98
CA ARG A 50 6.06 10.56 -1.27
C ARG A 50 5.59 11.62 -2.27
N THR A 51 4.57 12.38 -1.93
CA THR A 51 4.17 13.55 -2.71
C THR A 51 4.87 14.79 -2.15
N ARG A 52 5.42 15.61 -3.04
CA ARG A 52 6.07 16.90 -2.72
C ARG A 52 5.11 18.08 -2.88
N ASP A 53 3.83 17.87 -2.56
CA ASP A 53 2.90 19.01 -2.47
C ASP A 53 3.33 19.85 -1.27
N TRP A 54 3.70 21.10 -1.52
CA TRP A 54 4.18 22.03 -0.50
C TRP A 54 3.13 22.31 0.57
N LYS A 55 1.83 22.28 0.21
CA LYS A 55 0.75 22.57 1.17
C LYS A 55 0.38 21.36 2.02
N ASN A 56 0.39 20.16 1.44
CA ASN A 56 -0.04 18.93 2.11
C ASN A 56 0.81 17.74 1.64
N PRO A 57 2.06 17.61 2.12
CA PRO A 57 2.91 16.48 1.75
C PRO A 57 2.35 15.19 2.34
N THR A 58 2.30 14.13 1.54
CA THR A 58 1.73 12.83 1.95
C THR A 58 2.58 11.66 1.51
N LYS A 59 2.43 10.54 2.22
CA LYS A 59 2.92 9.21 1.83
C LYS A 59 1.74 8.42 1.29
N ILE A 60 1.90 7.85 0.11
CA ILE A 60 0.91 6.97 -0.52
C ILE A 60 1.51 5.57 -0.57
N PHE A 61 0.84 4.65 0.11
CA PHE A 61 1.12 3.23 0.17
C PHE A 61 0.20 2.52 -0.80
N ARG A 62 0.77 1.68 -1.65
CA ARG A 62 0.03 0.82 -2.58
C ARG A 62 0.50 -0.61 -2.35
N TRP A 63 -0.39 -1.43 -1.79
CA TRP A 63 -0.11 -2.84 -1.54
C TRP A 63 -0.74 -3.71 -2.64
N PHE A 64 -0.01 -4.73 -3.05
CA PHE A 64 -0.39 -5.70 -4.07
C PHE A 64 -0.30 -7.09 -3.47
N ALA A 65 -1.42 -7.81 -3.39
CA ALA A 65 -1.45 -9.19 -2.95
C ALA A 65 -0.64 -10.09 -3.91
N THR A 66 0.07 -11.07 -3.37
CA THR A 66 0.83 -12.08 -4.15
C THR A 66 -0.10 -12.96 -4.98
N ASP A 67 -1.29 -13.26 -4.44
CA ASP A 67 -2.36 -13.91 -5.19
C ASP A 67 -3.11 -12.84 -5.98
N ILE A 68 -2.72 -12.67 -7.24
CA ILE A 68 -3.54 -11.94 -8.21
C ILE A 68 -4.82 -12.74 -8.35
N GLY A 69 -5.89 -12.30 -7.70
CA GLY A 69 -7.20 -12.95 -7.77
C GLY A 69 -7.52 -13.26 -9.22
N LEU A 70 -7.65 -14.56 -9.54
CA LEU A 70 -8.36 -15.01 -10.72
C LEU A 70 -9.78 -14.44 -10.58
N VAL A 71 -10.03 -13.29 -11.19
CA VAL A 71 -11.40 -12.82 -11.40
C VAL A 71 -12.01 -13.86 -12.33
N ALA A 72 -12.83 -14.74 -11.75
CA ALA A 72 -13.76 -15.57 -12.50
C ALA A 72 -14.67 -14.61 -13.28
N LEU A 73 -14.72 -14.80 -14.60
CA LEU A 73 -15.70 -14.16 -15.48
C LEU A 73 -17.08 -14.71 -15.20
#